data_AF-A0A2A5JE18-F1
#
_entry.id   AF-A0A2A5JE18-F1
#
_cell.length_a   1.000
_cell.length_b   1.000
_cell.length_c   1.000
_cell.angle_alpha   90.00
_cell.angle_beta   90.00
_cell.angle_gamma   90.00
#
_symmetry.space_group_name_H-M   'P 1'
#
loop_
_entity.id
_entity.type
_entity.pdbx_description
1 polymer ?
#
loop_
_entity_poly.entity_id
_entity_poly.type
_entity_poly.pdbx_seq_one_letter_code
_entity_poly.pdbx_strand_id
1 'polypeptide(L)'
;MNEWIETSALVLAKCAANDPWFPNPGEALVKAWAEVFAGSHLSREDLLAGVARAYRIEDEGFRPLPASIVKHARAAYFEALGALDDEQRDQMLTMAYELEDMGFPPPLAQKHVRRVALGRSPAIDLSEQERAELFSRVQVRLALQPRVGVAEAVERMAASKK
;
A
#
# COMPACT_ATOMS: atom_id res chain seq x y z
N MET A 1 -2.26 13.74 -16.51
CA MET A 1 -3.63 14.25 -16.26
C MET A 1 -4.69 13.23 -16.64
N ASN A 2 -4.68 12.64 -17.83
CA ASN A 2 -5.68 11.63 -18.25
C ASN A 2 -5.81 10.45 -17.28
N GLU A 3 -4.70 9.86 -16.81
CA GLU A 3 -4.71 8.78 -15.82
C GLU A 3 -5.43 9.17 -14.51
N TRP A 4 -5.28 10.43 -14.08
CA TRP A 4 -5.93 10.95 -12.86
C TRP A 4 -7.41 11.22 -13.07
N ILE A 5 -7.82 11.60 -14.28
CA ILE A 5 -9.23 11.72 -14.67
C ILE A 5 -9.90 10.34 -14.60
N GLU A 6 -9.29 9.31 -15.20
CA GLU A 6 -9.78 7.93 -15.12
C GLU A 6 -9.85 7.44 -13.67
N THR A 7 -8.78 7.67 -12.90
CA THR A 7 -8.74 7.28 -11.48
C THR A 7 -9.83 7.97 -10.68
N SER A 8 -10.07 9.26 -10.93
CA SER A 8 -11.13 10.02 -10.24
C SER A 8 -12.51 9.52 -10.60
N ALA A 9 -12.75 9.19 -11.87
CA ALA A 9 -14.01 8.60 -12.31
C ALA A 9 -14.27 7.26 -11.62
N LEU A 10 -13.26 6.40 -11.49
CA LEU A 10 -13.37 5.13 -10.77
C LEU A 10 -13.62 5.32 -9.27
N VAL A 11 -12.95 6.28 -8.64
CA VAL A 11 -13.16 6.61 -7.22
C VAL A 11 -14.58 7.11 -6.98
N LEU A 12 -15.05 8.05 -7.81
CA LEU A 12 -16.42 8.58 -7.74
C LEU A 12 -17.47 7.51 -8.02
N ALA A 13 -17.23 6.63 -9.00
CA ALA A 13 -18.10 5.48 -9.26
C ALA A 13 -18.16 4.53 -8.05
N LYS A 14 -17.03 4.31 -7.37
CA LYS A 14 -17.01 3.51 -6.14
C LYS A 14 -17.77 4.20 -5.00
N CYS A 15 -17.70 5.54 -4.89
CA CYS A 15 -18.54 6.28 -3.95
C CYS A 15 -20.03 6.06 -4.25
N ALA A 16 -20.44 6.21 -5.51
CA ALA A 16 -21.82 5.98 -5.95
C ALA A 16 -22.31 4.55 -5.70
N ALA A 17 -21.42 3.56 -5.78
CA ALA A 17 -21.76 2.18 -5.48
C ALA A 17 -21.97 1.89 -3.98
N ASN A 18 -21.43 2.73 -3.08
CA ASN A 18 -21.60 2.58 -1.63
C ASN A 18 -22.73 3.45 -1.07
N ASP A 19 -23.04 4.57 -1.70
CA ASP A 19 -24.09 5.52 -1.27
C ASP A 19 -25.11 5.75 -2.39
N PRO A 20 -26.34 5.23 -2.27
CA PRO A 20 -27.42 5.44 -3.24
C PRO A 20 -27.80 6.91 -3.48
N TRP A 21 -27.45 7.81 -2.56
CA TRP A 21 -27.74 9.24 -2.66
C TRP A 21 -26.56 10.05 -3.20
N PHE A 22 -25.43 9.40 -3.49
CA PHE A 22 -24.28 10.06 -4.04
C PHE A 22 -24.59 10.58 -5.46
N PRO A 23 -24.27 11.85 -5.76
CA PRO A 23 -24.63 12.44 -7.04
C PRO A 23 -23.88 11.79 -8.20
N ASN A 24 -24.53 11.67 -9.36
CA ASN A 24 -23.86 11.28 -10.58
C ASN A 24 -22.76 12.31 -10.92
N PRO A 25 -21.48 11.90 -10.96
CA PRO A 25 -20.39 12.84 -11.16
C PRO A 25 -20.35 13.34 -12.60
N GLY A 26 -20.51 14.65 -12.80
CA GLY A 26 -20.25 15.30 -14.08
C GLY A 26 -18.75 15.43 -14.37
N GLU A 27 -18.39 15.68 -15.62
CA GLU A 27 -17.00 15.79 -16.07
C GLU A 27 -16.18 16.82 -15.27
N ALA A 28 -16.79 17.96 -14.93
CA ALA A 28 -16.14 19.01 -14.13
C ALA A 28 -15.76 18.51 -12.72
N LEU A 29 -16.62 17.71 -12.08
CA LEU A 29 -16.34 17.14 -10.76
C LEU A 29 -15.20 16.13 -10.83
N VAL A 30 -15.20 15.28 -11.86
CA VAL A 30 -14.13 14.30 -12.11
C VAL A 30 -12.78 15.02 -12.26
N LYS A 31 -12.71 16.10 -13.05
CA LYS A 31 -11.49 16.89 -13.23
C LYS A 31 -11.01 17.54 -11.93
N ALA A 32 -11.92 18.14 -11.16
CA ALA A 32 -11.58 18.75 -9.87
C ALA A 32 -11.02 17.72 -8.87
N TRP A 33 -11.56 16.50 -8.83
CA TRP A 33 -11.03 15.42 -7.99
C TRP A 33 -9.66 14.93 -8.49
N ALA A 34 -9.46 14.90 -9.81
CA ALA A 34 -8.20 14.47 -10.42
C ALA A 34 -7.03 15.36 -10.02
N GLU A 35 -7.24 16.67 -9.91
CA GLU A 35 -6.22 17.61 -9.45
C GLU A 35 -5.78 17.31 -8.01
N VAL A 36 -6.74 17.05 -7.12
CA VAL A 36 -6.45 16.69 -5.72
C VAL A 36 -5.71 15.35 -5.63
N PHE A 37 -6.13 14.36 -6.40
CA PHE A 37 -5.49 13.04 -6.40
C PHE A 37 -4.09 13.07 -7.01
N ALA A 38 -3.85 13.85 -8.06
CA ALA A 38 -2.54 14.03 -8.65
C ALA A 38 -1.51 14.58 -7.63
N GLY A 39 -1.93 15.48 -6.75
CA GLY A 39 -1.09 16.01 -5.67
C GLY A 39 -0.91 15.09 -4.46
N SER A 40 -1.62 13.96 -4.40
CA SER A 40 -1.62 13.08 -3.22
C SER A 40 -0.48 12.06 -3.20
N HIS A 41 0.10 11.75 -4.36
CA HIS A 41 1.08 10.68 -4.61
C HIS A 41 0.61 9.26 -4.25
N LEU A 42 -0.71 9.04 -4.17
CA LEU A 42 -1.34 7.75 -3.91
C LEU A 42 -1.70 7.06 -5.24
N SER A 43 -1.56 5.73 -5.33
CA SER A 43 -2.01 5.02 -6.53
C SER A 43 -3.54 4.92 -6.57
N ARG A 44 -4.08 4.58 -7.75
CA ARG A 44 -5.50 4.24 -7.94
C ARG A 44 -5.99 3.22 -6.91
N GLU A 45 -5.22 2.16 -6.67
CA GLU A 45 -5.53 1.10 -5.68
C GLU A 45 -5.66 1.70 -4.26
N ASP A 46 -4.74 2.59 -3.89
CA ASP A 46 -4.72 3.24 -2.58
C ASP A 46 -5.99 4.10 -2.39
N LEU A 47 -6.36 4.88 -3.41
CA LEU A 47 -7.54 5.74 -3.38
C LEU A 47 -8.84 4.92 -3.29
N LEU A 48 -8.94 3.82 -4.04
CA LEU A 48 -10.09 2.92 -3.99
C LEU A 48 -10.19 2.21 -2.63
N ALA A 49 -9.07 1.82 -2.03
CA ALA A 49 -9.04 1.32 -0.65
C ALA A 49 -9.45 2.40 0.36
N GLY A 50 -9.09 3.66 0.11
CA GLY A 50 -9.55 4.81 0.87
C GLY A 50 -11.06 4.98 0.86
N VAL A 51 -11.72 4.84 -0.29
CA VAL A 51 -13.19 4.84 -0.38
C VAL A 51 -13.79 3.72 0.47
N ALA A 52 -13.28 2.49 0.32
CA ALA A 52 -13.78 1.35 1.08
C ALA A 52 -13.63 1.56 2.60
N ARG A 53 -12.51 2.13 3.03
CA ARG A 53 -12.30 2.47 4.44
C ARG A 53 -13.22 3.59 4.91
N ALA A 54 -13.41 4.64 4.11
CA ALA A 54 -14.27 5.77 4.48
C ALA A 54 -15.68 5.29 4.81
N TYR A 55 -16.31 4.53 3.90
CA TYR A 55 -17.66 3.99 4.09
C TYR A 55 -17.78 2.90 5.17
N ARG A 56 -16.67 2.34 5.65
CA ARG A 56 -16.66 1.40 6.79
C ARG A 56 -16.59 2.12 8.14
N ILE A 57 -15.99 3.30 8.19
CA ILE A 57 -15.58 3.97 9.43
C ILE A 57 -16.42 5.22 9.71
N GLU A 58 -16.77 5.98 8.68
CA GLU A 58 -17.55 7.20 8.83
C GLU A 58 -19.03 6.88 9.06
N ASP A 59 -19.68 7.72 9.84
CA ASP A 59 -21.07 7.53 10.27
C ASP A 59 -22.10 7.97 9.20
N GLU A 60 -23.38 7.81 9.54
CA GLU A 60 -24.50 8.27 8.72
C GLU A 60 -24.38 9.75 8.33
N GLY A 61 -24.63 10.05 7.05
CA GLY A 61 -24.52 11.40 6.51
C GLY A 61 -23.12 11.81 6.06
N PHE A 62 -22.15 10.89 6.03
CA PHE A 62 -20.85 11.11 5.42
C PHE A 62 -20.96 11.59 3.96
N ARG A 63 -20.34 12.73 3.65
CA ARG A 63 -20.28 13.30 2.29
C ARG A 63 -18.83 13.31 1.82
N PRO A 64 -18.41 12.34 0.97
CA PRO A 64 -17.01 12.23 0.62
C PRO A 64 -16.56 13.41 -0.22
N LEU A 65 -15.49 14.06 0.25
CA LEU A 65 -14.69 15.04 -0.48
C LEU A 65 -13.35 14.38 -0.88
N PRO A 66 -12.69 14.85 -1.95
CA PRO A 66 -11.47 14.18 -2.43
C PRO A 66 -10.35 14.19 -1.37
N ALA A 67 -10.23 15.27 -0.59
CA ALA A 67 -9.29 15.34 0.53
C ALA A 67 -9.59 14.31 1.64
N SER A 68 -10.88 14.02 1.90
CA SER A 68 -11.29 12.98 2.84
C SER A 68 -10.88 11.59 2.34
N ILE A 69 -11.09 11.31 1.05
CA ILE A 69 -10.65 10.05 0.44
C ILE A 69 -9.13 9.89 0.54
N VAL A 70 -8.35 10.95 0.31
CA VAL A 70 -6.88 10.91 0.49
C VAL A 70 -6.49 10.58 1.93
N LYS A 71 -7.16 11.19 2.93
CA LYS A 71 -6.95 10.88 4.35
C LYS A 71 -7.22 9.40 4.63
N HIS A 72 -8.35 8.87 4.17
CA HIS A 72 -8.71 7.46 4.38
C HIS A 72 -7.81 6.50 3.60
N ALA A 73 -7.34 6.85 2.42
CA ALA A 73 -6.40 6.05 1.64
C ALA A 73 -5.05 5.87 2.35
N ARG A 74 -4.53 6.95 2.95
CA ARG A 74 -3.32 6.88 3.78
C ARG A 74 -3.53 6.00 5.01
N ALA A 75 -4.66 6.17 5.70
CA ALA A 75 -4.98 5.33 6.86
C ALA A 75 -5.14 3.85 6.47
N ALA A 76 -5.84 3.56 5.38
CA ALA A 76 -6.04 2.21 4.85
C ALA A 76 -4.71 1.55 4.48
N TYR A 77 -3.74 2.30 3.96
CA TYR A 77 -2.40 1.80 3.68
C TYR A 77 -1.69 1.31 4.94
N PHE A 78 -1.64 2.12 6.00
CA PHE A 78 -0.97 1.73 7.23
C PHE A 78 -1.71 0.64 7.99
N GLU A 79 -3.04 0.64 7.98
CA GLU A 79 -3.85 -0.45 8.54
C GLU A 79 -3.52 -1.79 7.83
N ALA A 80 -3.45 -1.77 6.49
CA ALA A 80 -3.14 -2.98 5.74
C ALA A 80 -1.71 -3.48 6.00
N LEU A 81 -0.73 -2.58 6.15
CA LEU A 81 0.63 -2.96 6.55
C LEU A 81 0.70 -3.51 7.97
N GLY A 82 -0.09 -2.94 8.90
CA GLY A 82 -0.16 -3.42 10.27
C GLY A 82 -0.80 -4.81 10.38
N ALA A 83 -1.74 -5.10 9.49
CA ALA A 83 -2.48 -6.37 9.42
C ALA A 83 -1.69 -7.54 8.79
N LEU A 84 -0.52 -7.29 8.20
CA LEU A 84 0.37 -8.36 7.74
C LEU A 84 0.73 -9.28 8.91
N ASP A 85 0.79 -10.59 8.69
CA ASP A 85 1.32 -11.52 9.71
C ASP A 85 2.85 -11.44 9.80
N ASP A 86 3.43 -12.16 10.77
CA ASP A 86 4.88 -12.14 11.00
C ASP A 86 5.67 -12.69 9.80
N GLU A 87 5.17 -13.75 9.15
CA GLU A 87 5.83 -14.36 7.99
C GLU A 87 5.82 -13.41 6.78
N GLN A 88 4.69 -12.74 6.53
CA GLN A 88 4.56 -11.72 5.50
C GLN A 88 5.46 -10.51 5.77
N ARG A 89 5.57 -10.07 7.03
CA ARG A 89 6.48 -8.97 7.39
C ARG A 89 7.94 -9.36 7.20
N ASP A 90 8.34 -10.55 7.64
CA ASP A 90 9.72 -11.03 7.47
C ASP A 90 10.09 -11.19 6.00
N GLN A 91 9.18 -11.74 5.18
CA GLN A 91 9.37 -11.83 3.74
C GLN A 91 9.49 -10.44 3.11
N MET A 92 8.61 -9.50 3.47
CA MET A 92 8.64 -8.12 2.97
C MET A 92 9.95 -7.42 3.31
N LEU A 93 10.41 -7.50 4.57
CA LEU A 93 11.65 -6.87 5.02
C LEU A 93 12.87 -7.51 4.36
N THR A 94 12.91 -8.83 4.30
CA THR A 94 13.98 -9.57 3.61
C THR A 94 14.08 -9.16 2.15
N MET A 95 12.94 -9.09 1.45
CA MET A 95 12.90 -8.65 0.06
C MET A 95 13.39 -7.21 -0.12
N ALA A 96 13.20 -6.33 0.88
CA ALA A 96 13.70 -4.96 0.82
C ALA A 96 15.23 -4.95 0.83
N TYR A 97 15.85 -5.70 1.75
CA TYR A 97 17.30 -5.82 1.86
C TYR A 97 17.91 -6.43 0.61
N GLU A 98 17.31 -7.49 0.06
CA GLU A 98 17.83 -8.11 -1.15
C GLU A 98 17.73 -7.18 -2.37
N LEU A 99 16.69 -6.35 -2.47
CA LEU A 99 16.62 -5.28 -3.48
C LEU A 99 17.71 -4.23 -3.28
N GLU A 100 18.00 -3.84 -2.04
CA GLU A 100 19.11 -2.93 -1.72
C GLU A 100 20.46 -3.52 -2.14
N ASP A 101 20.70 -4.80 -1.85
CA ASP A 101 21.90 -5.55 -2.28
C ASP A 101 21.99 -5.72 -3.80
N MET A 102 20.86 -5.71 -4.51
CA MET A 102 20.80 -5.67 -5.98
C MET A 102 21.05 -4.26 -6.55
N GLY A 103 21.25 -3.25 -5.70
CA GLY A 103 21.61 -1.88 -6.10
C GLY A 103 20.43 -0.90 -6.17
N PHE A 104 19.23 -1.29 -5.72
CA PHE A 104 18.10 -0.36 -5.64
C PHE A 104 18.19 0.52 -4.39
N PRO A 105 17.87 1.82 -4.46
CA PRO A 105 17.98 2.70 -3.30
C PRO A 105 16.95 2.32 -2.22
N PRO A 106 17.29 2.43 -0.91
CA PRO A 106 16.43 1.96 0.18
C PRO A 106 14.98 2.49 0.15
N PRO A 107 14.71 3.79 -0.12
CA PRO A 107 13.34 4.28 -0.19
C PRO A 107 12.51 3.62 -1.30
N LEU A 108 13.14 3.30 -2.43
CA LEU A 108 12.48 2.66 -3.58
C LEU A 108 12.24 1.17 -3.31
N ALA A 109 13.22 0.47 -2.74
CA ALA A 109 13.09 -0.92 -2.32
C ALA A 109 11.95 -1.08 -1.30
N GLN A 110 11.94 -0.26 -0.23
CA GLN A 110 10.86 -0.27 0.76
C GLN A 110 9.49 0.01 0.16
N LYS A 111 9.39 1.01 -0.74
CA LYS A 111 8.14 1.31 -1.44
C LYS A 111 7.68 0.14 -2.30
N HIS A 112 8.61 -0.51 -3.01
CA HIS A 112 8.32 -1.67 -3.86
C HIS A 112 7.74 -2.81 -3.03
N VAL A 113 8.45 -3.25 -1.99
CA VAL A 113 8.05 -4.45 -1.22
C VAL A 113 6.75 -4.23 -0.47
N ARG A 114 6.50 -3.02 0.06
CA ARG A 114 5.22 -2.70 0.71
C ARG A 114 4.07 -2.76 -0.28
N ARG A 115 4.27 -2.34 -1.53
CA ARG A 115 3.22 -2.42 -2.56
C ARG A 115 2.98 -3.88 -2.94
N VAL A 116 4.03 -4.67 -3.16
CA VAL A 116 3.92 -6.11 -3.46
C VAL A 116 3.20 -6.86 -2.34
N ALA A 117 3.58 -6.63 -1.07
CA ALA A 117 2.96 -7.28 0.09
C ALA A 117 1.46 -6.97 0.21
N LEU A 118 1.01 -5.81 -0.27
CA LEU A 118 -0.38 -5.41 -0.28
C LEU A 118 -1.14 -5.79 -1.57
N GLY A 119 -0.52 -6.58 -2.46
CA GLY A 119 -1.11 -6.96 -3.75
C GLY A 119 -1.29 -5.78 -4.71
N ARG A 120 -0.50 -4.72 -4.54
CA ARG A 120 -0.54 -3.50 -5.35
C ARG A 120 0.52 -3.55 -6.45
N SER A 121 0.28 -2.76 -7.50
CA SER A 121 1.22 -2.63 -8.61
C SER A 121 2.62 -2.21 -8.09
N PRO A 122 3.70 -2.91 -8.46
CA PRO A 122 5.03 -2.69 -7.89
C PRO A 122 5.59 -1.31 -8.25
N ALA A 123 6.54 -0.81 -7.44
CA ALA A 123 7.18 0.49 -7.67
C ALA A 123 8.42 0.41 -8.60
N ILE A 124 8.90 -0.80 -8.86
CA ILE A 124 10.06 -1.09 -9.72
C ILE A 124 9.56 -2.08 -10.75
N ASP A 125 9.84 -1.80 -12.01
CA ASP A 125 9.60 -2.74 -13.10
C ASP A 125 10.81 -3.67 -13.23
N LEU A 126 10.80 -4.76 -12.45
CA LEU A 126 11.86 -5.76 -12.50
C LEU A 126 11.68 -6.63 -13.75
N SER A 127 12.76 -6.77 -14.51
CA SER A 127 12.86 -7.78 -15.56
C SER A 127 12.63 -9.18 -15.01
N GLU A 128 12.33 -10.13 -15.90
CA GLU A 128 12.13 -11.53 -15.51
C GLU A 128 13.36 -12.11 -14.80
N GLN A 129 14.57 -11.76 -15.27
CA GLN A 129 15.82 -12.19 -14.68
C GLN A 129 16.02 -11.60 -13.27
N GLU A 130 15.84 -10.29 -13.09
CA GLU A 130 15.97 -9.65 -11.78
C GLU A 130 14.94 -10.17 -10.79
N ARG A 131 13.71 -10.44 -11.25
CA ARG A 131 12.66 -11.01 -10.44
C ARG A 131 13.00 -12.43 -9.98
N ALA A 132 13.49 -13.27 -10.87
CA ALA A 132 13.91 -14.62 -10.55
C ALA A 132 15.08 -14.61 -9.56
N GLU A 133 16.05 -13.71 -9.75
CA GLU A 133 17.17 -13.52 -8.85
C GLU A 133 16.72 -13.07 -7.46
N LEU A 134 15.84 -12.06 -7.37
CA LEU A 134 15.27 -11.58 -6.11
C LEU A 134 14.58 -12.71 -5.35
N PHE A 135 13.71 -13.49 -6.02
CA PHE A 135 13.01 -14.59 -5.37
C PHE A 135 13.97 -15.68 -4.87
N SER A 136 14.99 -16.03 -5.66
CA SER A 136 16.02 -16.99 -5.26
C SER A 136 16.76 -16.52 -4.00
N ARG A 137 17.22 -15.25 -3.98
CA ARG A 137 17.93 -14.67 -2.83
C ARG A 137 17.06 -14.63 -1.56
N VAL A 138 15.80 -14.21 -1.69
CA VAL A 138 14.84 -14.17 -0.57
C VAL A 138 14.60 -15.55 0.00
N GLN A 139 14.41 -16.57 -0.84
CA GLN A 139 14.22 -17.95 -0.38
C GLN A 139 15.42 -18.47 0.41
N VAL A 140 16.63 -18.26 -0.11
CA VAL A 140 17.87 -18.64 0.59
C VAL A 140 17.97 -17.92 1.94
N ARG A 141 17.69 -16.61 1.97
CA ARG A 141 17.78 -15.82 3.20
C ARG A 141 16.79 -16.27 4.26
N LEU A 142 15.52 -16.47 3.90
CA LEU A 142 14.48 -16.93 4.81
C LEU A 142 14.77 -18.34 5.35
N ALA A 143 15.41 -19.21 4.56
CA ALA A 143 15.83 -20.53 5.02
C ALA A 143 16.98 -20.48 6.04
N LEU A 144 17.82 -19.44 5.99
CA LEU A 144 18.96 -19.25 6.89
C LEU A 144 18.62 -18.45 8.15
N GLN A 145 17.54 -17.67 8.15
CA GLN A 145 17.10 -16.92 9.33
C GLN A 145 16.38 -17.86 10.31
N PRO A 146 16.83 -17.96 11.57
CA PRO A 146 16.03 -18.65 12.57
C PRO A 146 14.73 -17.86 12.74
N ARG A 147 13.59 -18.55 12.61
CA ARG A 147 12.25 -17.99 12.89
C ARG A 147 12.16 -17.69 14.39
N VAL A 148 12.76 -16.60 14.83
CA VAL A 148 12.64 -16.09 16.19
C VAL A 148 11.59 -15.01 16.14
N GLY A 149 10.40 -15.29 16.68
CA GLY A 149 9.34 -14.30 16.74
C GLY A 149 9.82 -13.02 17.44
N VAL A 150 9.28 -11.87 17.05
CA VAL A 150 9.70 -10.55 17.57
C VAL A 150 9.71 -10.52 19.11
N ALA A 151 8.73 -11.16 19.74
CA ALA A 151 8.67 -11.30 21.20
C ALA A 151 9.87 -12.07 21.78
N GLU A 152 10.23 -13.20 21.18
CA GLU A 152 11.35 -14.04 21.60
C GLU A 152 12.70 -13.34 21.34
N ALA A 153 12.83 -12.60 20.23
CA ALA A 153 14.01 -11.81 19.93
C ALA A 153 14.21 -10.67 20.94
N VAL A 154 13.12 -9.97 21.31
CA VAL A 154 13.12 -8.91 22.33
C VAL A 154 13.47 -9.49 23.71
N GLU A 155 12.94 -10.66 24.07
CA GLU A 155 13.28 -11.34 25.33
C GLU A 155 14.75 -11.77 25.36
N ARG A 156 15.29 -12.35 24.28
CA ARG A 156 16.71 -12.71 24.18
C ARG A 156 17.63 -11.49 24.26
N MET A 157 17.25 -10.38 23.63
CA MET A 157 17.99 -9.12 23.73
C MET A 157 17.95 -8.52 25.14
N ALA A 158 16.81 -8.63 25.84
CA ALA A 158 16.67 -8.19 27.22
C ALA A 158 17.46 -9.08 28.20
N ALA A 159 17.52 -10.38 27.94
CA ALA A 159 18.28 -11.35 28.75
C ALA A 159 19.80 -11.20 28.56
N SER A 160 20.28 -10.82 27.37
CA SER A 160 21.70 -10.61 27.06
C SER A 160 22.30 -9.32 27.69
N LYS A 161 21.45 -8.43 28.23
CA LYS A 161 21.86 -7.19 28.92
C LYS A 161 21.94 -7.31 30.45
N LYS A 162 21.75 -8.51 31.01
CA LYS A 162 21.95 -8.82 32.44
C LYS A 162 23.23 -9.63 32.63
#